data_AF-G1KIN6-F1
#
_entry.id   AF-G1KIN6-F1
#
_cell.length_a   1.000
_cell.length_b   1.000
_cell.length_c   1.000
_cell.angle_alpha   90.00
_cell.angle_beta   90.00
_cell.angle_gamma   90.00
#
_symmetry.space_group_name_H-M   'P 1'
#
loop_
_entity.id
_entity.type
_entity.pdbx_description
1 polymer ?
#
loop_
_entity_poly.entity_id
_entity_poly.type
_entity_poly.pdbx_seq_one_letter_code
_entity_poly.pdbx_strand_id
1 'polypeptide(L)'
;MLLIYQLISLSLLFMAEVPKTEKAFEERLILKAFLLKFVNSYAPIFYVAFFKGRFVGRPGKYVYVFAGYRMEECAPGGCLMELCIQLSIIMLGKQLIQNNVFEIGVPDLNLSKRPQQWELDYVLEPFTGLTPEYMEMIIQFGFVTLFVASFPLAPVFALLNNVIEIRLDAKKFVSELRRPDTVRAKDIGIWFNVLSGIGKFSVIINAFVISVTSDFIPRLVYQYAYSFNGTMHGFINHTLSYFNISDFKTGTQPENSQFHQEVSFCRFKDYREPPWSENQYEFSKQYWSVLAARLAFVIIFQVFLYFILFYCCIKYKYCCLQHAVYINSHVTTEPENFVVDYLFYWGGGGGRERALKNSGNLFRPQYIYV
;
A
#
# COMPACT_ATOMS: atom_id res chain seq x y z
N MET A 1 -10.51 14.52 -10.07
CA MET A 1 -11.23 13.46 -9.31
C MET A 1 -11.18 13.68 -7.80
N LEU A 2 -10.01 13.96 -7.20
CA LEU A 2 -9.86 14.31 -5.77
C LEU A 2 -10.79 15.45 -5.30
N LEU A 3 -10.89 16.53 -6.07
CA LEU A 3 -11.79 17.67 -5.79
C LEU A 3 -13.26 17.25 -5.65
N ILE A 4 -13.72 16.30 -6.48
CA ILE A 4 -15.11 15.82 -6.46
C ILE A 4 -15.39 15.05 -5.16
N TYR A 5 -14.47 14.18 -4.73
CA TYR A 5 -14.64 13.43 -3.49
C TYR A 5 -14.58 14.32 -2.25
N GLN A 6 -13.76 15.36 -2.29
CA GLN A 6 -13.69 16.35 -1.21
C GLN A 6 -14.99 17.15 -1.14
N LEU A 7 -15.54 17.58 -2.28
CA LEU A 7 -16.86 18.22 -2.38
C LEU A 7 -18.00 17.33 -1.86
N ILE A 8 -18.01 16.05 -2.23
CA ILE A 8 -19.01 15.08 -1.75
C ILE A 8 -18.88 14.91 -0.23
N SER A 9 -17.67 14.71 0.28
CA SER A 9 -17.43 14.55 1.72
C SER A 9 -17.87 15.78 2.50
N LEU A 10 -17.57 16.98 1.98
CA LEU A 10 -17.96 18.25 2.58
C LEU A 10 -19.48 18.43 2.58
N SER A 11 -20.14 18.13 1.45
CA SER A 11 -21.60 18.21 1.34
C SER A 11 -22.32 17.27 2.30
N LEU A 12 -21.79 16.05 2.48
CA LEU A 12 -22.38 15.05 3.36
C LEU A 12 -22.21 15.44 4.84
N LEU A 13 -21.06 16.02 5.19
CA LEU A 13 -20.79 16.50 6.56
C LEU A 13 -21.64 17.71 6.94
N PHE A 14 -21.76 18.68 6.03
CA PHE A 14 -22.47 19.93 6.28
C PHE A 14 -23.98 19.72 6.38
N MET A 15 -24.55 18.85 5.53
CA MET A 15 -26.00 18.64 5.49
C MET A 15 -26.51 17.65 6.55
N ALA A 16 -25.68 16.72 7.04
CA ALA A 16 -26.18 15.60 7.86
C ALA A 16 -25.57 15.46 9.27
N GLU A 17 -24.28 15.74 9.48
CA GLU A 17 -23.59 15.33 10.73
C GLU A 17 -23.28 16.47 11.72
N VAL A 18 -23.45 17.73 11.31
CA VAL A 18 -23.24 18.99 12.08
C VAL A 18 -22.37 18.80 13.33
N PRO A 19 -21.04 18.66 13.18
CA PRO A 19 -20.15 18.40 14.30
C PRO A 19 -20.02 19.63 15.22
N LYS A 20 -19.89 19.36 16.53
CA LYS A 20 -19.89 20.39 17.59
C LYS A 20 -18.56 21.15 17.73
N THR A 21 -17.44 20.56 17.29
CA THR A 21 -16.10 21.14 17.41
C THR A 21 -15.35 21.04 16.08
N GLU A 22 -14.46 22.00 15.83
CA GLU A 22 -13.62 22.04 14.63
C GLU A 22 -12.73 20.78 14.52
N LYS A 23 -12.15 20.33 15.62
CA LYS A 23 -11.39 19.07 15.65
C LYS A 23 -12.22 17.85 15.23
N ALA A 24 -13.46 17.74 15.72
CA ALA A 24 -14.34 16.63 15.34
C ALA A 24 -14.80 16.73 13.88
N PHE A 25 -14.95 17.96 13.36
CA PHE A 25 -15.20 18.20 11.94
C PHE A 25 -14.03 17.70 11.08
N GLU A 26 -12.79 18.10 11.41
CA GLU A 26 -11.60 17.69 10.67
C GLU A 26 -11.38 16.17 10.70
N GLU A 27 -11.47 15.52 11.86
CA GLU A 27 -11.25 14.07 11.97
C GLU A 27 -12.26 13.26 11.13
N ARG A 28 -13.54 13.67 11.13
CA ARG A 28 -14.59 13.02 10.33
C ARG A 28 -14.41 13.28 8.84
N LEU A 29 -14.06 14.50 8.47
CA LEU A 29 -13.78 14.86 7.08
C LEU A 29 -12.61 14.06 6.52
N ILE A 30 -11.52 13.98 7.28
CA ILE A 30 -10.32 13.21 6.92
C ILE A 30 -10.67 11.74 6.70
N LEU A 31 -11.42 11.12 7.63
CA LEU A 31 -11.77 9.70 7.54
C LEU A 31 -12.64 9.39 6.31
N LYS A 32 -13.66 10.20 6.04
CA LYS A 32 -14.56 10.00 4.88
C LYS A 32 -13.84 10.24 3.56
N ALA A 33 -13.07 11.33 3.46
CA ALA A 33 -12.27 11.62 2.27
C ALA A 33 -11.23 10.52 2.02
N PHE A 34 -10.57 10.04 3.08
CA PHE A 34 -9.64 8.93 3.00
C PHE A 34 -10.30 7.65 2.49
N LEU A 35 -11.47 7.26 3.02
CA LEU A 35 -12.17 6.05 2.56
C LEU A 35 -12.54 6.12 1.08
N LEU A 36 -13.02 7.27 0.60
CA LEU A 36 -13.33 7.46 -0.82
C LEU A 36 -12.07 7.38 -1.69
N LYS A 37 -10.99 8.05 -1.28
CA LYS A 37 -9.70 7.99 -1.98
C LYS A 37 -9.14 6.57 -1.98
N PHE A 38 -9.27 5.84 -0.87
CA PHE A 38 -8.85 4.46 -0.73
C PHE A 38 -9.61 3.55 -1.70
N VAL A 39 -10.95 3.56 -1.68
CA VAL A 39 -11.75 2.71 -2.57
C VAL A 39 -11.39 3.00 -4.04
N ASN A 40 -11.32 4.26 -4.44
CA ASN A 40 -11.02 4.60 -5.82
C ASN A 40 -9.59 4.22 -6.25
N SER A 41 -8.59 4.44 -5.38
CA SER A 41 -7.18 4.15 -5.72
C SER A 41 -6.89 2.65 -5.73
N TYR A 42 -7.53 1.88 -4.85
CA TYR A 42 -7.25 0.45 -4.70
C TYR A 42 -8.22 -0.45 -5.48
N ALA A 43 -9.42 0.01 -5.86
CA ALA A 43 -10.40 -0.83 -6.56
C ALA A 43 -9.85 -1.52 -7.83
N PRO A 44 -9.09 -0.84 -8.71
CA PRO A 44 -8.52 -1.50 -9.88
C PRO A 44 -7.55 -2.63 -9.51
N ILE A 45 -6.75 -2.44 -8.46
CA ILE A 45 -5.76 -3.43 -8.00
C ILE A 45 -6.47 -4.60 -7.31
N PHE A 46 -7.48 -4.33 -6.49
CA PHE A 46 -8.34 -5.35 -5.89
C PHE A 46 -9.05 -6.19 -6.96
N TYR A 47 -9.52 -5.56 -8.05
CA TYR A 47 -10.13 -6.26 -9.17
C TYR A 47 -9.15 -7.22 -9.85
N VAL A 48 -7.97 -6.73 -10.25
CA VAL A 48 -6.95 -7.55 -10.91
C VAL A 48 -6.46 -8.67 -10.00
N ALA A 49 -6.35 -8.42 -8.69
CA ALA A 49 -5.90 -9.42 -7.74
C ALA A 49 -6.94 -10.53 -7.54
N PHE A 50 -8.17 -10.20 -7.18
CA PHE A 50 -9.11 -11.20 -6.66
C PHE A 50 -10.20 -11.64 -7.65
N PHE A 51 -10.54 -10.80 -8.62
CA PHE A 51 -11.71 -11.01 -9.48
C PHE A 51 -11.34 -11.37 -10.92
N LYS A 52 -10.27 -10.79 -11.45
CA LYS A 52 -9.82 -11.03 -12.84
C LYS A 52 -9.45 -12.50 -13.05
N GLY A 53 -9.91 -13.09 -14.15
CA GLY A 53 -9.65 -14.50 -14.49
C GLY A 53 -10.36 -15.55 -13.63
N ARG A 54 -11.09 -15.18 -12.56
CA ARG A 54 -11.70 -16.16 -11.64
C ARG A 54 -13.11 -16.60 -12.03
N PHE A 55 -13.87 -15.70 -12.67
CA PHE A 55 -15.29 -15.88 -12.99
C PHE A 55 -15.57 -16.04 -14.49
N VAL A 56 -14.59 -16.49 -15.27
CA VAL A 56 -14.70 -16.53 -16.73
C VAL A 56 -15.53 -17.72 -17.24
N GLY A 57 -15.61 -18.79 -16.44
CA GLY A 57 -16.31 -20.03 -16.79
C GLY A 57 -15.37 -21.01 -17.48
N ARG A 58 -15.90 -21.76 -18.46
CA ARG A 58 -15.13 -22.72 -19.26
C ARG A 58 -15.30 -22.45 -20.75
N PRO A 59 -14.36 -22.90 -21.60
CA PRO A 59 -14.61 -22.97 -23.04
C PRO A 59 -15.95 -23.67 -23.33
N GLY A 60 -16.74 -23.10 -24.25
CA GLY A 60 -18.11 -23.53 -24.55
C GLY A 60 -19.21 -22.86 -23.72
N LYS A 61 -18.93 -22.43 -22.47
CA LYS A 61 -19.88 -21.69 -21.61
C LYS A 61 -19.17 -20.61 -20.80
N TYR A 62 -18.89 -19.49 -21.47
CA TYR A 62 -18.35 -18.28 -20.84
C TYR A 62 -19.42 -17.50 -20.08
N VAL A 63 -18.98 -16.78 -19.05
CA VAL A 63 -19.82 -15.80 -18.35
C VAL A 63 -19.75 -14.47 -19.10
N TYR A 64 -20.90 -14.01 -19.59
CA TYR A 64 -21.05 -12.74 -20.27
C TYR A 64 -21.66 -11.70 -19.34
N VAL A 65 -21.04 -10.53 -19.26
CA VAL A 65 -21.56 -9.37 -18.54
C VAL A 65 -22.31 -8.48 -19.52
N PHE A 66 -23.45 -7.94 -19.07
CA PHE A 66 -24.35 -7.13 -19.89
C PHE A 66 -24.73 -7.81 -21.23
N ALA A 67 -24.83 -9.15 -21.22
CA ALA A 67 -25.21 -10.00 -22.35
C ALA A 67 -24.33 -9.94 -23.62
N GLY A 68 -23.25 -9.15 -23.64
CA GLY A 68 -22.41 -8.97 -24.85
C GLY A 68 -20.89 -9.10 -24.63
N TYR A 69 -20.37 -8.85 -23.42
CA TYR A 69 -18.93 -8.80 -23.19
C TYR A 69 -18.47 -9.98 -22.33
N ARG A 70 -17.44 -10.70 -22.79
CA ARG A 70 -16.79 -11.79 -22.05
C ARG A 70 -15.96 -11.20 -20.90
N MET A 71 -16.00 -11.87 -19.74
CA MET A 71 -15.13 -11.52 -18.61
C MET A 71 -13.65 -11.63 -18.96
N GLU A 72 -12.84 -10.71 -18.45
CA GLU A 72 -11.40 -10.67 -18.72
C GLU A 72 -10.65 -11.88 -18.13
N GLU A 73 -9.74 -12.42 -18.93
CA GLU A 73 -8.77 -13.45 -18.55
C GLU A 73 -7.42 -12.84 -18.20
N CYS A 74 -6.62 -13.56 -17.41
CA CYS A 74 -5.25 -13.16 -17.13
C CYS A 74 -4.30 -13.65 -18.22
N ALA A 75 -3.21 -12.91 -18.42
CA ALA A 75 -2.13 -13.32 -19.31
C ALA A 75 -1.53 -14.69 -18.92
N PRO A 76 -0.84 -15.39 -19.85
CA PRO A 76 -0.19 -16.68 -19.57
C PRO A 76 0.81 -16.64 -18.39
N GLY A 77 1.44 -15.48 -18.15
CA GLY A 77 2.33 -15.22 -17.01
C GLY A 77 1.62 -15.08 -15.66
N GLY A 78 0.29 -15.16 -15.64
CA GLY A 78 -0.54 -15.01 -14.44
C GLY A 78 -0.87 -13.55 -14.10
N CYS A 79 -1.93 -13.37 -13.30
CA CYS A 79 -2.40 -12.04 -12.88
C CYS A 79 -1.39 -11.33 -11.96
N LEU A 80 -0.49 -12.06 -11.30
CA LEU A 80 0.52 -11.50 -10.38
C LEU A 80 1.50 -10.58 -11.12
N MET A 81 1.91 -10.92 -12.34
CA MET A 81 2.79 -10.07 -13.14
C MET A 81 2.09 -8.76 -13.56
N GLU A 82 0.81 -8.84 -13.92
CA GLU A 82 0.00 -7.64 -14.23
C GLU A 82 -0.10 -6.71 -13.00
N LEU A 83 -0.33 -7.28 -11.81
CA LEU A 83 -0.32 -6.51 -10.55
C LEU A 83 1.02 -5.83 -10.29
N CYS A 84 2.13 -6.54 -10.46
CA CYS A 84 3.46 -5.98 -10.25
C CYS A 84 3.73 -4.79 -11.17
N ILE A 85 3.37 -4.92 -12.45
CA ILE A 85 3.53 -3.84 -13.44
C ILE A 85 2.66 -2.64 -13.06
N GLN A 86 1.39 -2.88 -12.73
CA GLN A 86 0.46 -1.82 -12.33
C GLN A 86 0.96 -1.06 -11.09
N LEU A 87 1.40 -1.77 -10.06
CA LEU A 87 1.98 -1.15 -8.85
C LEU A 87 3.26 -0.38 -9.15
N SER A 88 4.12 -0.91 -10.01
CA SER A 88 5.36 -0.23 -10.42
C SER A 88 5.05 1.08 -11.14
N ILE A 89 4.08 1.08 -12.06
CA ILE A 89 3.66 2.29 -12.77
C ILE A 89 3.08 3.33 -11.80
N ILE A 90 2.25 2.92 -10.84
CA ILE A 90 1.66 3.84 -9.86
C ILE A 90 2.74 4.46 -8.96
N MET A 91 3.69 3.66 -8.47
CA MET A 91 4.75 4.14 -7.56
C MET A 91 5.81 5.00 -8.27
N LEU A 92 6.19 4.66 -9.51
CA LEU A 92 7.18 5.41 -10.29
C LEU A 92 6.55 6.62 -11.00
N GLY A 93 5.27 6.54 -11.36
CA GLY A 93 4.56 7.60 -12.06
C GLY A 93 4.48 8.90 -11.25
N LYS A 94 4.35 8.82 -9.92
CA LYS A 94 4.34 10.00 -9.04
C LYS A 94 5.63 10.82 -9.18
N GLN A 95 6.79 10.15 -9.17
CA GLN A 95 8.10 10.79 -9.18
C GLN A 95 8.44 11.49 -10.51
N LEU A 96 8.06 10.87 -11.64
CA LEU A 96 8.34 11.41 -12.96
C LEU A 96 7.50 12.66 -13.28
N ILE A 97 6.26 12.69 -12.79
CA ILE A 97 5.33 13.81 -13.04
C ILE A 97 5.70 15.02 -12.18
N GLN A 98 6.05 14.83 -10.90
CA GLN A 98 6.38 15.94 -10.01
C GLN A 98 7.74 16.59 -10.32
N ASN A 99 8.76 15.80 -10.64
CA ASN A 99 10.09 16.35 -10.95
C ASN A 99 10.11 17.21 -12.24
N ASN A 100 9.39 16.81 -13.29
CA ASN A 100 9.38 17.54 -14.57
C ASN A 100 8.55 18.84 -14.53
N VAL A 101 7.58 18.95 -13.62
CA VAL A 101 6.68 20.12 -13.56
C VAL A 101 7.25 21.24 -12.70
N PHE A 102 8.00 20.90 -11.63
CA PHE A 102 8.62 21.89 -10.73
C PHE A 102 9.78 22.70 -11.36
N GLU A 103 10.30 22.28 -12.51
CA GLU A 103 11.43 22.94 -13.17
C GLU A 103 11.00 24.08 -14.12
N ILE A 104 9.70 24.26 -14.37
CA ILE A 104 9.19 25.18 -15.42
C ILE A 104 8.43 26.41 -14.84
N GLY A 105 8.18 26.47 -13.53
CA GLY A 105 7.07 27.25 -13.00
C GLY A 105 7.28 28.73 -12.65
N VAL A 106 8.49 29.23 -12.40
CA VAL A 106 8.65 30.62 -11.92
C VAL A 106 9.32 31.49 -12.99
N PRO A 107 8.55 32.29 -13.75
CA PRO A 107 9.14 33.31 -14.61
C PRO A 107 9.75 34.40 -13.74
N ASP A 108 11.02 34.70 -13.97
CA ASP A 108 11.71 35.86 -13.40
C ASP A 108 10.98 37.14 -13.85
N LEU A 109 10.09 37.64 -13.00
CA LEU A 109 9.43 38.92 -13.23
C LEU A 109 10.45 40.02 -12.95
N ASN A 110 10.95 40.64 -14.03
CA ASN A 110 11.78 41.84 -14.01
C ASN A 110 11.06 42.98 -13.26
N LEU A 111 11.23 43.05 -11.93
CA LEU A 111 10.61 44.10 -11.12
C LEU A 111 11.61 45.25 -10.92
N SER A 112 11.45 46.29 -11.72
CA SER A 112 12.20 47.56 -11.67
C SER A 112 11.90 48.43 -10.42
N LYS A 113 11.36 47.85 -9.35
CA LYS A 113 11.10 48.50 -8.06
C LYS A 113 11.40 47.49 -6.96
N ARG A 114 12.12 47.88 -5.90
CA ARG A 114 12.31 47.04 -4.71
C ARG A 114 10.95 46.88 -4.03
N PRO A 115 10.27 45.72 -4.14
CA PRO A 115 8.97 45.53 -3.54
C PRO A 115 9.11 45.43 -2.01
N GLN A 116 8.03 45.75 -1.28
CA GLN A 116 8.03 45.52 0.16
C GLN A 116 7.86 44.02 0.46
N GLN A 117 8.39 43.54 1.59
CA GLN A 117 8.40 42.11 1.91
C GLN A 117 6.98 41.49 1.93
N TRP A 118 5.99 42.22 2.45
CA TRP A 118 4.61 41.72 2.51
C TRP A 118 3.95 41.58 1.12
N GLU A 119 4.40 42.33 0.11
CA GLU A 119 3.92 42.19 -1.27
C GLU A 119 4.42 40.88 -1.87
N LEU A 120 5.68 40.53 -1.60
CA LEU A 120 6.27 39.26 -2.01
C LEU A 120 5.56 38.08 -1.34
N ASP A 121 5.31 38.17 -0.03
CA ASP A 121 4.65 37.11 0.74
C ASP A 121 3.15 36.96 0.39
N TYR A 122 2.51 38.02 -0.12
CA TYR A 122 1.11 37.98 -0.54
C TYR A 122 0.91 37.21 -1.85
N VAL A 123 1.88 37.25 -2.76
CA VAL A 123 1.84 36.55 -4.06
C VAL A 123 1.96 35.02 -3.90
N LEU A 124 2.57 34.55 -2.81
CA LEU A 124 2.71 33.12 -2.51
C LEU A 124 1.36 32.45 -2.23
N GLU A 125 1.28 31.14 -2.50
CA GLU A 125 0.06 30.36 -2.28
C GLU A 125 -0.27 30.22 -0.78
N PRO A 126 -1.57 30.32 -0.40
CA PRO A 126 -1.97 30.12 0.98
C PRO A 126 -1.86 28.65 1.39
N PHE A 127 -1.44 28.41 2.64
CA PHE A 127 -1.35 27.07 3.20
C PHE A 127 -2.75 26.47 3.47
N THR A 128 -3.07 25.36 2.81
CA THR A 128 -4.39 24.69 2.92
C THR A 128 -4.42 23.51 3.90
N GLY A 129 -3.44 23.43 4.82
CA GLY A 129 -3.31 22.33 5.79
C GLY A 129 -2.48 21.15 5.27
N LEU A 130 -2.16 20.21 6.16
CA LEU A 130 -1.31 19.03 5.89
C LEU A 130 -2.08 17.77 5.43
N THR A 131 -3.41 17.84 5.41
CA THR A 131 -4.24 16.65 5.16
C THR A 131 -4.01 16.01 3.78
N PRO A 132 -3.86 16.74 2.66
CA PRO A 132 -3.60 16.09 1.38
C PRO A 132 -2.21 15.43 1.32
N GLU A 133 -1.18 16.04 1.93
CA GLU A 133 0.17 15.49 2.04
C GLU A 133 0.16 14.18 2.84
N TYR A 134 -0.48 14.15 4.02
CA TYR A 134 -0.64 12.92 4.79
C TYR A 134 -1.45 11.84 4.03
N MET A 135 -2.51 12.23 3.31
CA MET A 135 -3.28 11.28 2.50
C MET A 135 -2.41 10.58 1.47
N GLU A 136 -1.53 11.32 0.79
CA GLU A 136 -0.64 10.73 -0.21
C GLU A 136 0.35 9.74 0.42
N MET A 137 0.98 10.13 1.52
CA MET A 137 1.93 9.27 2.23
C MET A 137 1.28 7.99 2.76
N ILE A 138 0.06 8.08 3.28
CA ILE A 138 -0.65 6.92 3.82
C ILE A 138 -1.16 5.99 2.72
N ILE A 139 -1.58 6.54 1.58
CA ILE A 139 -1.90 5.72 0.41
C ILE A 139 -0.64 5.01 -0.10
N GLN A 140 0.53 5.66 -0.13
CA GLN A 140 1.78 4.99 -0.49
C GLN A 140 2.14 3.86 0.50
N PHE A 141 1.98 4.10 1.81
CA PHE A 141 2.15 3.06 2.83
C PHE A 141 1.23 1.85 2.60
N GLY A 142 -0.02 2.09 2.19
CA GLY A 142 -0.95 1.02 1.87
C GLY A 142 -0.53 0.22 0.63
N PHE A 143 0.00 0.85 -0.44
CA PHE A 143 0.51 0.11 -1.60
C PHE A 143 1.65 -0.82 -1.23
N VAL A 144 2.57 -0.34 -0.38
CA VAL A 144 3.69 -1.15 0.11
C VAL A 144 3.18 -2.30 0.97
N THR A 145 2.32 -2.03 1.95
CA THR A 145 1.94 -3.04 2.96
C THR A 145 0.88 -4.02 2.48
N LEU A 146 -0.14 -3.59 1.71
CA LEU A 146 -1.23 -4.47 1.28
C LEU A 146 -0.81 -5.48 0.20
N PHE A 147 0.20 -5.15 -0.61
CA PHE A 147 0.60 -5.94 -1.77
C PHE A 147 2.08 -6.33 -1.79
N VAL A 148 2.77 -6.29 -0.64
CA VAL A 148 4.19 -6.69 -0.54
C VAL A 148 4.42 -8.13 -0.99
N ALA A 149 3.45 -9.02 -0.77
CA ALA A 149 3.56 -10.42 -1.18
C ALA A 149 3.58 -10.61 -2.71
N SER A 150 3.01 -9.66 -3.47
CA SER A 150 3.09 -9.64 -4.93
C SER A 150 4.37 -8.97 -5.40
N PHE A 151 4.75 -7.84 -4.80
CA PHE A 151 5.87 -7.02 -5.26
C PHE A 151 6.88 -6.76 -4.14
N PRO A 152 7.94 -7.59 -4.00
CA PRO A 152 8.87 -7.48 -2.88
C PRO A 152 9.78 -6.25 -2.94
N LEU A 153 9.96 -5.63 -4.11
CA LEU A 153 10.77 -4.42 -4.30
C LEU A 153 10.02 -3.13 -3.94
N ALA A 154 8.73 -3.21 -3.59
CA ALA A 154 7.91 -2.03 -3.25
C ALA A 154 8.55 -1.14 -2.16
N PRO A 155 9.10 -1.68 -1.05
CA PRO A 155 9.70 -0.84 -0.01
C PRO A 155 10.90 -0.02 -0.50
N VAL A 156 11.67 -0.54 -1.46
CA VAL A 156 12.84 0.17 -2.02
C VAL A 156 12.38 1.37 -2.83
N PHE A 157 11.38 1.20 -3.69
CA PHE A 157 10.80 2.31 -4.45
C PHE A 157 10.12 3.33 -3.54
N ALA A 158 9.43 2.87 -2.48
CA ALA A 158 8.86 3.79 -1.50
C ALA A 158 9.94 4.59 -0.75
N LEU A 159 11.08 3.97 -0.42
CA LEU A 159 12.19 4.67 0.23
C LEU A 159 12.77 5.76 -0.69
N LEU A 160 13.01 5.44 -1.96
CA LEU A 160 13.51 6.42 -2.93
C LEU A 160 12.55 7.60 -3.10
N ASN A 161 11.26 7.31 -3.25
CA ASN A 161 10.23 8.34 -3.32
C ASN A 161 10.22 9.20 -2.05
N ASN A 162 10.26 8.60 -0.85
CA ASN A 162 10.25 9.34 0.41
C ASN A 162 11.49 10.24 0.57
N VAL A 163 12.67 9.81 0.10
CA VAL A 163 13.89 10.63 0.17
C VAL A 163 13.77 11.88 -0.68
N ILE A 164 13.17 11.76 -1.88
CA ILE A 164 12.96 12.91 -2.76
C ILE A 164 11.82 13.78 -2.24
N GLU A 165 10.72 13.18 -1.79
CA GLU A 165 9.55 13.88 -1.26
C GLU A 165 9.92 14.81 -0.10
N ILE A 166 10.73 14.34 0.86
CA ILE A 166 11.19 15.18 1.99
C ILE A 166 11.88 16.47 1.51
N ARG A 167 12.61 16.40 0.40
CA ARG A 167 13.32 17.57 -0.17
C ARG A 167 12.36 18.48 -0.94
N LEU A 168 11.45 17.91 -1.71
CA LEU A 168 10.45 18.66 -2.47
C LEU A 168 9.47 19.38 -1.55
N ASP A 169 8.97 18.71 -0.50
CA ASP A 169 8.10 19.32 0.49
C ASP A 169 8.82 20.44 1.24
N ALA A 170 10.08 20.23 1.65
CA ALA A 170 10.87 21.28 2.29
C ALA A 170 11.07 22.50 1.37
N LYS A 171 11.31 22.28 0.07
CA LYS A 171 11.41 23.36 -0.92
C LYS A 171 10.07 24.10 -1.03
N LYS A 172 8.96 23.39 -1.20
CA LYS A 172 7.60 23.95 -1.26
C LYS A 172 7.30 24.86 -0.05
N PHE A 173 7.63 24.41 1.16
CA PHE A 173 7.43 25.21 2.38
C PHE A 173 8.31 26.45 2.48
N VAL A 174 9.51 26.43 1.89
CA VAL A 174 10.47 27.54 1.98
C VAL A 174 10.29 28.55 0.84
N SER A 175 9.93 28.12 -0.37
CA SER A 175 9.94 28.98 -1.55
C SER A 175 8.57 29.29 -2.16
N GLU A 176 7.54 28.49 -1.92
CA GLU A 176 6.27 28.56 -2.69
C GLU A 176 5.04 28.86 -1.83
N LEU A 177 5.07 28.50 -0.55
CA LEU A 177 3.95 28.69 0.36
C LEU A 177 4.16 29.91 1.26
N ARG A 178 3.05 30.58 1.56
CA ARG A 178 3.01 31.55 2.66
C ARG A 178 3.22 30.82 3.99
N ARG A 179 3.93 31.48 4.92
CA ARG A 179 4.19 30.95 6.26
C ARG A 179 2.88 30.56 6.96
N PRO A 180 2.73 29.29 7.41
CA PRO A 180 1.55 28.85 8.14
C PRO A 180 1.59 29.30 9.61
N ASP A 181 0.42 29.37 10.23
CA ASP A 181 0.30 29.63 11.66
C ASP A 181 0.78 28.42 12.48
N THR A 182 1.56 28.68 13.52
CA THR A 182 2.14 27.63 14.35
C THR A 182 1.11 27.08 15.34
N VAL A 183 0.63 25.86 15.08
CA VAL A 183 -0.27 25.12 15.98
C VAL A 183 0.50 24.01 16.68
N ARG A 184 0.36 23.91 18.01
CA ARG A 184 0.97 22.82 18.79
C ARG A 184 0.04 21.61 18.84
N ALA A 185 0.48 20.49 18.28
CA ALA A 185 -0.21 19.21 18.34
C ALA A 185 0.66 18.17 19.07
N LYS A 186 0.03 17.31 19.88
CA LYS A 186 0.72 16.25 20.63
C LYS A 186 1.05 15.04 19.76
N ASP A 187 0.13 14.68 18.86
CA ASP A 187 0.16 13.45 18.07
C ASP A 187 -0.25 13.73 16.62
N ILE A 188 0.03 12.79 15.71
CA ILE A 188 -0.42 12.84 14.29
C ILE A 188 -1.95 12.73 14.13
N GLY A 189 -2.69 12.52 15.22
CA GLY A 189 -4.15 12.47 15.25
C GLY A 189 -4.74 11.18 14.65
N ILE A 190 -5.82 11.34 13.88
CA ILE A 190 -6.60 10.23 13.30
C ILE A 190 -5.77 9.31 12.38
N TRP A 191 -4.71 9.85 11.79
CA TRP A 191 -3.82 9.11 10.89
C TRP A 191 -3.16 7.89 11.54
N PHE A 192 -2.89 7.92 12.84
CA PHE A 192 -2.37 6.75 13.56
C PHE A 192 -3.37 5.59 13.53
N ASN A 193 -4.65 5.88 13.76
CA ASN A 193 -5.70 4.87 13.72
C ASN A 193 -5.89 4.31 12.30
N VAL A 194 -5.78 5.16 11.28
CA VAL A 194 -5.81 4.75 9.88
C VAL A 194 -4.64 3.83 9.55
N LEU A 195 -3.41 4.20 9.90
CA LEU A 195 -2.21 3.37 9.70
C LEU A 195 -2.32 2.02 10.42
N SER A 196 -2.80 2.02 11.67
CA SER A 196 -3.05 0.79 12.43
C SER A 196 -4.12 -0.10 11.76
N GLY A 197 -5.19 0.50 11.23
CA GLY A 197 -6.22 -0.18 10.46
C GLY A 197 -5.68 -0.83 9.19
N ILE A 198 -4.93 -0.08 8.38
CA ILE A 198 -4.29 -0.58 7.15
C ILE A 198 -3.30 -1.71 7.48
N GLY A 199 -2.50 -1.58 8.54
CA GLY A 199 -1.55 -2.62 8.96
C GLY A 199 -2.24 -3.93 9.35
N LYS A 200 -3.36 -3.87 10.08
CA LYS A 200 -4.16 -5.07 10.40
C LYS A 200 -4.82 -5.67 9.17
N PHE A 201 -5.32 -4.84 8.26
CA PHE A 201 -5.95 -5.27 7.02
C PHE A 201 -4.94 -5.90 6.04
N SER A 202 -3.71 -5.40 6.02
CA SER A 202 -2.59 -5.92 5.22
C SER A 202 -2.31 -7.40 5.50
N VAL A 203 -2.41 -7.85 6.74
CA VAL A 203 -2.23 -9.28 7.08
C VAL A 203 -3.26 -10.15 6.34
N ILE A 204 -4.53 -9.72 6.34
CA ILE A 204 -5.63 -10.44 5.71
C ILE A 204 -5.42 -10.45 4.19
N ILE A 205 -5.18 -9.29 3.59
CA ILE A 205 -5.02 -9.15 2.14
C ILE A 205 -3.82 -9.94 1.62
N ASN A 206 -2.65 -9.86 2.27
CA ASN A 206 -1.49 -10.63 1.83
C ASN A 206 -1.73 -12.15 1.91
N ALA A 207 -2.48 -12.64 2.90
CA ALA A 207 -2.86 -14.05 2.97
C ALA A 207 -3.70 -14.48 1.75
N PHE A 208 -4.67 -13.66 1.36
CA PHE A 208 -5.49 -13.90 0.18
C PHE A 208 -4.69 -13.75 -1.12
N VAL A 209 -3.78 -12.77 -1.20
CA VAL A 209 -2.88 -12.60 -2.35
C VAL A 209 -2.06 -13.89 -2.56
N ILE A 210 -1.41 -14.40 -1.52
CA ILE A 210 -0.55 -15.59 -1.63
C ILE A 210 -1.37 -16.86 -1.94
N SER A 211 -2.55 -17.01 -1.35
CA SER A 211 -3.36 -18.22 -1.55
C SER A 211 -4.11 -18.25 -2.88
N VAL A 212 -4.74 -17.13 -3.26
CA VAL A 212 -5.66 -17.06 -4.40
C VAL A 212 -4.93 -16.66 -5.68
N THR A 213 -4.07 -15.64 -5.61
CA THR A 213 -3.50 -15.00 -6.81
C THR A 213 -2.17 -15.62 -7.24
N SER A 214 -1.40 -16.11 -6.27
CA SER A 214 -0.14 -16.81 -6.53
C SER A 214 -0.40 -18.28 -6.84
N ASP A 215 0.39 -18.81 -7.78
CA ASP A 215 0.45 -20.24 -8.07
C ASP A 215 1.25 -21.03 -7.00
N PHE A 216 1.56 -20.44 -5.84
CA PHE A 216 2.28 -21.09 -4.74
C PHE A 216 1.53 -22.32 -4.19
N ILE A 217 0.26 -22.18 -3.80
CA ILE A 217 -0.52 -23.28 -3.20
C ILE A 217 -0.73 -24.45 -4.18
N PRO A 218 -1.14 -24.23 -5.44
CA PRO A 218 -1.25 -25.33 -6.41
C PRO A 218 0.05 -26.10 -6.63
N ARG A 219 1.19 -25.39 -6.67
CA ARG A 219 2.52 -26.02 -6.79
C ARG A 219 2.84 -26.88 -5.57
N LEU A 220 2.56 -26.37 -4.37
CA LEU A 220 2.76 -27.08 -3.12
C LEU A 220 1.90 -28.37 -3.06
N VAL A 221 0.61 -28.25 -3.38
CA VAL A 221 -0.31 -29.39 -3.40
C VAL A 221 0.14 -30.43 -4.42
N TYR A 222 0.57 -30.01 -5.61
CA TYR A 222 1.12 -30.94 -6.61
C TYR A 222 2.35 -31.69 -6.09
N GLN A 223 3.30 -30.96 -5.49
CA GLN A 223 4.55 -31.53 -5.00
C GLN A 223 4.33 -32.56 -3.89
N TYR A 224 3.41 -32.30 -2.95
CA TYR A 224 3.19 -33.17 -1.79
C TYR A 224 2.15 -34.27 -2.01
N ALA A 225 1.10 -34.02 -2.81
CA ALA A 225 0.00 -34.96 -2.95
C ALA A 225 0.02 -35.77 -4.26
N TYR A 226 0.64 -35.25 -5.33
CA TYR A 226 0.55 -35.84 -6.67
C TYR A 226 1.91 -36.24 -7.27
N SER A 227 3.01 -35.62 -6.82
CA SER A 227 4.35 -35.95 -7.33
C SER A 227 4.91 -37.17 -6.63
N PHE A 228 5.19 -38.24 -7.39
CA PHE A 228 5.78 -39.46 -6.87
C PHE A 228 7.19 -39.25 -6.31
N ASN A 229 7.98 -38.37 -6.94
CA ASN A 229 9.37 -38.08 -6.57
C ASN A 229 9.53 -36.77 -5.79
N GLY A 230 8.44 -36.05 -5.46
CA GLY A 230 8.50 -34.71 -4.87
C GLY A 230 9.11 -33.64 -5.79
N THR A 231 9.21 -33.92 -7.10
CA THR A 231 9.71 -32.98 -8.11
C THR A 231 8.58 -32.22 -8.79
N MET A 232 8.88 -31.06 -9.38
CA MET A 232 7.91 -30.25 -10.13
C MET A 232 7.72 -30.70 -11.59
N HIS A 233 8.32 -31.83 -11.99
CA HIS A 233 8.20 -32.36 -13.35
C HIS A 233 6.75 -32.76 -13.64
N GLY A 234 6.20 -32.27 -14.75
CA GLY A 234 4.83 -32.55 -15.17
C GLY A 234 3.75 -31.64 -14.56
N PHE A 235 4.13 -30.65 -13.74
CA PHE A 235 3.16 -29.72 -13.11
C PHE A 235 2.24 -29.04 -14.14
N ILE A 236 2.80 -28.48 -15.22
CA ILE A 236 2.00 -27.80 -16.26
C ILE A 236 1.01 -28.76 -16.91
N ASN A 237 1.44 -29.99 -17.23
CA ASN A 237 0.57 -30.99 -17.84
C ASN A 237 -0.55 -31.44 -16.90
N HIS A 238 -0.28 -31.46 -15.58
CA HIS A 238 -1.29 -31.75 -14.56
C HIS A 238 -2.28 -30.59 -14.34
N THR A 239 -1.82 -29.34 -14.46
CA THR A 239 -2.66 -28.16 -14.19
C THR A 239 -3.62 -27.80 -15.31
N LEU A 240 -3.37 -28.29 -16.53
CA LEU A 240 -4.16 -27.98 -17.70
C LEU A 240 -5.25 -29.04 -17.91
N SER A 241 -6.50 -28.61 -18.10
CA SER A 241 -7.61 -29.49 -18.48
C SER A 241 -7.79 -29.54 -19.99
N TYR A 242 -8.32 -30.66 -20.47
CA TYR A 242 -8.61 -30.89 -21.88
C TYR A 242 -10.00 -30.37 -22.24
N PHE A 243 -10.11 -29.75 -23.41
CA PHE A 243 -11.36 -29.32 -24.00
C PHE A 243 -11.47 -29.78 -25.44
N ASN A 244 -12.63 -30.36 -25.81
CA ASN A 244 -12.92 -30.76 -27.17
C ASN A 244 -13.47 -29.57 -27.96
N ILE A 245 -12.88 -29.27 -29.11
CA ILE A 245 -13.21 -28.07 -29.91
C ILE A 245 -14.62 -28.18 -30.52
N SER A 246 -15.16 -29.39 -30.70
CA SER A 246 -16.56 -29.56 -31.16
C SER A 246 -17.59 -28.93 -30.22
N ASP A 247 -17.25 -28.76 -28.94
CA ASP A 247 -18.22 -28.39 -27.89
C ASP A 247 -18.34 -26.86 -27.70
N PHE A 248 -17.75 -26.07 -28.62
CA PHE A 248 -17.93 -24.63 -28.62
C PHE A 248 -19.35 -24.23 -28.99
N LYS A 249 -19.88 -23.22 -28.30
CA LYS A 249 -21.17 -22.61 -28.66
C LYS A 249 -21.04 -21.94 -30.03
N THR A 250 -22.07 -22.08 -30.86
CA THR A 250 -22.16 -21.46 -32.18
C THR A 250 -21.86 -19.95 -32.10
N GLY A 251 -20.95 -19.47 -32.97
CA GLY A 251 -20.51 -18.07 -33.00
C GLY A 251 -19.45 -17.66 -31.96
N THR A 252 -18.97 -18.57 -31.11
CA THR A 252 -17.87 -18.29 -30.15
C THR A 252 -16.54 -18.94 -30.53
N GLN A 253 -16.50 -19.60 -31.69
CA GLN A 253 -15.33 -20.27 -32.22
C GLN A 253 -14.33 -19.24 -32.77
N PRO A 254 -13.02 -19.53 -32.71
CA PRO A 254 -12.02 -18.66 -33.30
C PRO A 254 -12.25 -18.54 -34.82
N GLU A 255 -12.30 -17.31 -35.34
CA GLU A 255 -12.54 -17.06 -36.78
C GLU A 255 -11.41 -17.60 -37.67
N ASN A 256 -10.17 -17.62 -37.17
CA ASN A 256 -9.00 -18.13 -37.87
C ASN A 256 -8.13 -18.99 -36.93
N SER A 257 -7.80 -20.22 -37.35
CA SER A 257 -6.77 -21.02 -36.71
C SER A 257 -5.39 -20.63 -37.27
N GLN A 258 -4.47 -20.23 -36.38
CA GLN A 258 -3.08 -19.96 -36.76
C GLN A 258 -2.25 -21.24 -36.99
N PHE A 259 -2.84 -22.41 -36.78
CA PHE A 259 -2.16 -23.71 -36.90
C PHE A 259 -2.45 -24.32 -38.27
N HIS A 260 -1.39 -24.82 -38.92
CA HIS A 260 -1.46 -25.51 -40.22
C HIS A 260 -2.13 -26.90 -40.16
N GLN A 261 -2.37 -27.43 -38.95
CA GLN A 261 -3.00 -28.73 -38.73
C GLN A 261 -4.34 -28.57 -38.02
N GLU A 262 -5.28 -29.47 -38.33
CA GLU A 262 -6.55 -29.56 -37.63
C GLU A 262 -6.32 -29.96 -36.17
N VAL A 263 -6.73 -29.07 -35.25
CA VAL A 263 -6.63 -29.29 -33.82
C VAL A 263 -7.94 -29.89 -33.33
N SER A 264 -7.87 -31.02 -32.63
CA SER A 264 -9.05 -31.70 -32.03
C SER A 264 -9.30 -31.29 -30.57
N PHE A 265 -8.22 -31.07 -29.80
CA PHE A 265 -8.29 -30.70 -28.39
C PHE A 265 -7.51 -29.42 -28.10
N CYS A 266 -8.05 -28.55 -27.24
CA CYS A 266 -7.31 -27.44 -26.65
C CYS A 266 -7.14 -27.63 -25.14
N ARG A 267 -6.15 -26.96 -24.56
CA ARG A 267 -5.87 -26.99 -23.12
C ARG A 267 -6.13 -25.64 -22.49
N PHE A 268 -6.76 -25.63 -21.32
CA PHE A 268 -7.03 -24.40 -20.56
C PHE A 268 -6.71 -24.58 -19.07
N LYS A 269 -6.46 -23.46 -18.38
CA LYS A 269 -6.06 -23.44 -16.97
C LYS A 269 -7.30 -23.49 -16.06
N ASP A 270 -7.80 -24.69 -15.80
CA ASP A 270 -8.82 -24.97 -14.77
C ASP A 270 -8.77 -26.45 -14.36
N TYR A 271 -9.21 -26.77 -13.15
CA TYR A 271 -9.22 -28.15 -12.63
C TYR A 271 -10.58 -28.81 -12.92
N ARG A 272 -10.73 -29.33 -14.13
CA ARG A 272 -11.96 -29.99 -14.60
C ARG A 272 -11.68 -31.39 -15.13
N GLU A 273 -12.70 -32.23 -15.03
CA GLU A 273 -12.66 -33.58 -15.58
C GLU A 273 -12.60 -33.53 -17.12
N PRO A 274 -11.86 -34.48 -17.75
CA PRO A 274 -11.67 -34.51 -19.18
C PRO A 274 -12.96 -34.92 -19.93
N PRO A 275 -13.03 -34.65 -21.25
CA PRO A 275 -14.25 -34.88 -22.03
C PRO A 275 -14.66 -36.35 -22.17
N TRP A 276 -13.74 -37.30 -21.98
CA TRP A 276 -14.02 -38.73 -22.04
C TRP A 276 -14.47 -39.34 -20.70
N SER A 277 -14.58 -38.53 -19.65
CA SER A 277 -15.12 -38.96 -18.35
C SER A 277 -16.64 -38.90 -18.32
N GLU A 278 -17.27 -39.65 -17.41
CA GLU A 278 -18.73 -39.67 -17.22
C GLU A 278 -19.28 -38.26 -16.87
N ASN A 279 -18.56 -37.52 -16.02
CA ASN A 279 -18.91 -36.16 -15.60
C ASN A 279 -18.10 -35.10 -16.37
N GLN A 280 -18.32 -35.04 -17.69
CA GLN A 280 -17.59 -34.14 -18.58
C GLN A 280 -17.60 -32.66 -18.12
N TYR A 281 -16.41 -32.07 -18.05
CA TYR A 281 -16.20 -30.65 -17.73
C TYR A 281 -16.69 -30.17 -16.36
N GLU A 282 -17.06 -31.08 -15.46
CA GLU A 282 -17.35 -30.75 -14.07
C GLU A 282 -16.07 -30.50 -13.27
N PHE A 283 -16.20 -29.88 -12.09
CA PHE A 283 -15.05 -29.64 -11.22
C PHE A 283 -14.50 -30.95 -10.68
N SER A 284 -13.21 -31.20 -10.92
CA SER A 284 -12.54 -32.40 -10.45
C SER A 284 -12.32 -32.38 -8.93
N LYS A 285 -12.07 -33.55 -8.32
CA LYS A 285 -11.62 -33.65 -6.92
C LYS A 285 -10.39 -32.78 -6.65
N GLN A 286 -9.50 -32.65 -7.64
CA GLN A 286 -8.29 -31.81 -7.55
C GLN A 286 -8.63 -30.34 -7.28
N TYR A 287 -9.69 -29.80 -7.89
CA TYR A 287 -10.15 -28.43 -7.67
C TYR A 287 -10.48 -28.19 -6.19
N TRP A 288 -11.26 -29.11 -5.61
CA TRP A 288 -11.68 -29.03 -4.21
C TRP A 288 -10.52 -29.21 -3.23
N SER A 289 -9.57 -30.11 -3.53
CA SER A 289 -8.35 -30.27 -2.74
C SER A 289 -7.49 -28.99 -2.74
N VAL A 290 -7.29 -28.37 -3.91
CA VAL A 290 -6.55 -27.11 -4.00
C VAL A 290 -7.30 -25.97 -3.30
N LEU A 291 -8.62 -25.89 -3.46
CA LEU A 291 -9.45 -24.88 -2.78
C LEU A 291 -9.39 -25.03 -1.26
N ALA A 292 -9.48 -26.25 -0.74
CA ALA A 292 -9.35 -26.54 0.68
C ALA A 292 -7.96 -26.14 1.20
N ALA A 293 -6.90 -26.47 0.48
CA ALA A 293 -5.53 -26.07 0.83
C ALA A 293 -5.35 -24.54 0.85
N ARG A 294 -5.97 -23.81 -0.09
CA ARG A 294 -5.96 -22.35 -0.11
C ARG A 294 -6.61 -21.76 1.14
N LEU A 295 -7.80 -22.25 1.51
CA LEU A 295 -8.52 -21.78 2.70
C LEU A 295 -7.76 -22.12 4.00
N ALA A 296 -7.23 -23.35 4.10
CA ALA A 296 -6.42 -23.76 5.24
C ALA A 296 -5.18 -22.89 5.41
N PHE A 297 -4.48 -22.57 4.31
CA PHE A 297 -3.33 -21.67 4.33
C PHE A 297 -3.71 -20.29 4.86
N VAL A 298 -4.83 -19.70 4.41
CA VAL A 298 -5.27 -18.38 4.89
C VAL A 298 -5.49 -18.37 6.40
N ILE A 299 -6.17 -19.38 6.94
CA ILE A 299 -6.43 -19.49 8.38
C ILE A 299 -5.12 -19.61 9.16
N ILE A 300 -4.24 -20.54 8.75
CA ILE A 300 -2.96 -20.78 9.44
C ILE A 300 -2.08 -19.53 9.39
N PHE A 301 -1.95 -18.91 8.21
CA PHE A 301 -1.13 -17.73 8.01
C PHE A 301 -1.62 -16.54 8.83
N GLN A 302 -2.94 -16.30 8.86
CA GLN A 302 -3.53 -15.24 9.66
C GLN A 302 -3.30 -15.48 11.16
N VAL A 303 -3.63 -16.66 11.67
CA VAL A 303 -3.45 -17.00 13.11
C VAL A 303 -1.99 -16.83 13.51
N PHE A 304 -1.06 -17.35 12.70
CA PHE A 304 0.37 -17.25 12.96
C PHE A 304 0.86 -15.81 13.02
N LEU A 305 0.48 -14.96 12.06
CA LEU A 305 0.89 -13.56 12.06
C LEU A 305 0.23 -12.74 13.16
N TYR A 306 -1.06 -12.96 13.45
CA TYR A 306 -1.71 -12.29 14.57
C TYR A 306 -1.08 -12.66 15.90
N PHE A 307 -0.70 -13.92 16.07
CA PHE A 307 0.08 -14.37 17.21
C PHE A 307 1.40 -13.60 17.29
N ILE A 308 2.23 -13.62 16.24
CA ILE A 308 3.51 -12.88 16.24
C ILE A 308 3.33 -11.39 16.57
N LEU A 309 2.34 -10.74 15.95
CA LEU A 309 2.05 -9.33 16.19
C LEU A 309 1.63 -9.08 17.65
N PHE A 310 0.85 -9.97 18.24
CA PHE A 310 0.45 -9.88 19.65
C PHE A 310 1.67 -9.97 20.59
N TYR A 311 2.56 -10.96 20.39
CA TYR A 311 3.77 -11.11 21.20
C TYR A 311 4.73 -9.93 21.04
N CYS A 312 4.91 -9.45 19.81
CA CYS A 312 5.77 -8.30 19.54
C CYS A 312 5.21 -7.01 20.18
N CYS A 313 3.89 -6.79 20.07
CA CYS A 313 3.22 -5.62 20.64
C CYS A 313 3.31 -5.59 22.17
N ILE A 314 3.16 -6.75 22.83
CA ILE A 314 3.43 -6.88 24.27
C ILE A 314 4.86 -6.42 24.55
N LYS A 315 5.86 -7.03 23.93
CA LYS A 315 7.27 -6.68 24.21
C LYS A 315 7.59 -5.19 24.01
N TYR A 316 7.07 -4.58 22.95
CA TYR A 316 7.27 -3.14 22.67
C TYR A 316 6.57 -2.24 23.68
N LYS A 317 5.31 -2.53 24.03
CA LYS A 317 4.55 -1.71 24.98
C LYS A 317 5.17 -1.75 26.38
N TYR A 318 5.65 -2.91 26.81
CA TYR A 318 6.39 -3.05 28.06
C TYR A 318 7.74 -2.31 28.00
N CYS A 319 8.48 -2.38 26.89
CA CYS A 319 9.76 -1.68 26.73
C CYS A 319 9.62 -0.15 26.78
N CYS A 320 8.70 0.43 26.01
CA CYS A 320 8.47 1.88 26.02
C CYS A 320 7.94 2.38 27.38
N LEU A 321 7.02 1.63 28.02
CA LEU A 321 6.49 2.01 29.32
C LEU A 321 7.58 1.96 30.40
N GLN A 322 8.44 0.94 30.36
CA GLN A 322 9.54 0.79 31.31
C GLN A 322 10.61 1.89 31.13
N HIS A 323 10.91 2.27 29.89
CA HIS A 323 11.82 3.37 29.60
C HIS A 323 11.25 4.74 30.01
N ALA A 324 9.96 4.98 29.78
CA ALA A 324 9.27 6.20 30.19
C ALA A 324 9.15 6.33 31.71
N VAL A 325 8.90 5.22 32.43
CA VAL A 325 8.88 5.19 33.90
C VAL A 325 10.28 5.42 34.47
N TYR A 326 11.31 4.79 33.88
CA TYR A 326 12.71 4.96 34.28
C TYR A 326 13.18 6.42 34.15
N ILE A 327 12.94 7.05 33.00
CA ILE A 327 13.30 8.46 32.77
C ILE A 327 12.57 9.38 33.74
N ASN A 328 11.25 9.22 33.91
CA ASN A 328 10.50 10.06 34.84
C ASN A 328 10.96 9.88 36.29
N SER A 329 11.30 8.66 36.73
CA SER A 329 11.81 8.42 38.08
C SER A 329 13.16 9.07 38.35
N HIS A 330 14.07 9.09 37.35
CA HIS A 330 15.37 9.75 37.47
C HIS A 330 15.26 11.28 37.46
N VAL A 331 14.39 11.83 36.61
CA VAL A 331 14.15 13.29 36.54
C VAL A 331 13.57 13.84 37.85
N THR A 332 12.74 13.06 38.55
CA THR A 332 12.15 13.48 39.83
C THR A 332 13.08 13.30 41.04
N THR A 333 14.15 12.52 40.92
CA THR A 333 15.05 12.19 42.05
C THR A 333 16.36 12.99 42.03
N GLU A 334 16.87 13.40 40.86
CA GLU A 334 18.06 14.26 40.74
C GLU A 334 17.89 15.30 39.61
N PRO A 335 17.38 16.52 39.91
CA PRO A 335 17.20 17.56 38.90
C PRO A 335 18.50 18.26 38.47
N GLU A 336 19.58 18.17 39.25
CA GLU A 336 20.80 18.97 39.03
C GLU A 336 21.82 18.35 38.05
N ASN A 337 21.70 17.05 37.72
CA ASN A 337 22.66 16.36 36.84
C ASN A 337 22.21 16.24 35.37
N PHE A 338 21.02 16.73 35.02
CA PHE A 338 20.40 16.45 33.72
C PHE A 338 21.10 17.09 32.50
N VAL A 339 21.91 18.13 32.71
CA VAL A 339 22.62 18.81 31.60
C VAL A 339 23.84 18.03 31.11
N VAL A 340 24.42 17.16 31.94
CA VAL A 340 25.68 16.46 31.60
C VAL A 340 25.43 15.17 30.83
N ASP A 341 24.36 14.44 31.13
CA ASP A 341 24.12 13.13 30.51
C ASP A 341 23.48 13.17 29.11
N TYR A 342 22.76 14.26 28.77
CA TYR A 342 22.15 14.38 27.43
C TYR A 342 23.17 14.60 26.29
N LEU A 343 24.39 15.05 26.62
CA LEU A 343 25.49 15.22 25.64
C LEU A 343 26.31 13.93 25.44
N PHE A 344 26.18 12.92 26.29
CA PHE A 344 27.01 11.72 26.24
C PHE A 344 26.44 10.55 25.42
N TYR A 345 25.14 10.55 25.09
CA TYR A 345 24.51 9.43 24.36
C TYR A 345 24.52 9.55 22.82
N TRP A 346 25.14 10.60 22.26
CA TRP A 346 25.33 10.79 20.82
C TRP A 346 26.81 11.00 20.42
N GLY A 347 27.73 10.41 21.18
CA GLY A 347 29.16 10.39 20.86
C GLY A 347 29.70 8.96 20.88
N GLY A 348 29.93 8.38 19.72
CA GLY A 348 30.65 7.11 19.59
C GLY A 348 31.97 7.14 20.37
N GLY A 349 32.29 6.02 21.00
CA GLY A 349 33.40 5.89 21.95
C GLY A 349 34.74 6.38 21.41
N GLY A 350 35.39 7.24 22.19
CA GLY A 350 36.78 7.64 22.00
C GLY A 350 37.06 9.10 22.30
N GLY A 351 37.19 9.48 23.58
CA GLY A 351 37.64 10.84 23.92
C GLY A 351 37.38 11.26 25.37
N ARG A 352 37.83 10.49 26.35
CA ARG A 352 37.52 10.71 27.78
C ARG A 352 38.24 11.92 28.44
N GLU A 353 39.18 12.60 27.77
CA GLU A 353 40.11 13.49 28.49
C GLU A 353 40.36 14.90 27.92
N ARG A 354 39.68 15.34 26.84
CA ARG A 354 40.01 16.66 26.22
C ARG A 354 38.95 17.75 26.33
N ALA A 355 37.76 17.48 26.84
CA ALA A 355 36.65 18.45 26.93
C ALA A 355 36.59 19.23 28.25
N LEU A 356 37.32 18.83 29.30
CA LEU A 356 37.24 19.44 30.63
C LEU A 356 37.99 20.78 30.78
N LYS A 357 38.63 21.32 29.74
CA LYS A 357 39.51 22.49 29.87
C LYS A 357 39.04 23.81 29.24
N ASN A 358 37.95 23.83 28.46
CA ASN A 358 37.56 25.03 27.70
C ASN A 358 36.12 25.53 27.85
N SER A 359 35.28 24.92 28.69
CA SER A 359 33.89 25.32 28.92
C SER A 359 33.73 26.28 30.13
N GLY A 360 34.64 27.24 30.27
CA GLY A 360 34.61 28.23 31.35
C GLY A 360 33.83 29.52 31.02
N ASN A 361 33.39 29.72 29.77
CA ASN A 361 32.71 30.95 29.37
C ASN A 361 31.85 30.69 28.13
N LEU A 362 30.57 30.39 28.30
CA LEU A 362 29.46 30.84 27.45
C LEU A 362 28.17 30.23 28.02
N PHE A 363 27.04 30.93 27.85
CA PHE A 363 25.68 30.58 28.29
C PHE A 363 25.28 31.11 29.69
N ARG A 364 25.02 32.43 29.74
CA ARG A 364 23.96 32.97 30.60
C ARG A 364 22.60 32.74 29.90
N PRO A 365 21.54 32.38 30.64
CA PRO A 365 20.19 32.30 30.08
C PRO A 365 19.57 33.69 29.96
N GLN A 366 19.16 34.09 28.76
CA GLN A 366 18.21 35.19 28.57
C GLN A 366 16.80 34.59 28.57
N TYR A 367 16.06 34.84 29.65
CA TYR A 367 14.62 34.70 29.69
C TYR A 367 14.02 35.80 28.80
N ILE A 368 13.32 35.43 27.73
CA ILE A 368 12.48 36.34 26.98
C ILE A 368 11.03 35.96 27.28
N TYR A 369 10.37 36.80 28.06
CA TYR A 369 8.91 36.92 28.07
C TYR A 369 8.47 37.54 26.74
N VAL A 370 7.53 36.88 26.05
CA VAL A 370 6.46 37.53 25.26
C VAL A 370 5.19 36.73 25.48
#